data_AF-W7Q8A5-F1
#
_entry.id   AF-W7Q8A5-F1
#
_cell.length_a   1.000
_cell.length_b   1.000
_cell.length_c   1.000
_cell.angle_alpha   90.00
_cell.angle_beta   90.00
_cell.angle_gamma   90.00
#
_symmetry.space_group_name_H-M   'P 1'
#
loop_
_entity.id
_entity.type
_entity.pdbx_description
1 polymer ?
#
loop_
_entity_poly.entity_id
_entity_poly.type
_entity_poly.pdbx_seq_one_letter_code
_entity_poly.pdbx_strand_id
1 'polypeptide(L)'
;MEFSFQNKWLAFLLAINAALLISLIPGGYIENRDFSHLSALILVAFNGLLTALGMSSLLAVPLALKNYQVVAPVSKVLALVYIIVYALDLLAIFPKTPSVMPVLLMLVECIGIVTAILLYAAAIRLARWVDLAEQTPNDFSFKKLSPLCILVLALVGNGIVIFSTYSALNSGQ
;
A
#
# COMPACT_ATOMS: atom_id res chain seq x y z
N MET A 1 -27.97 3.68 2.70
CA MET A 1 -27.46 3.14 1.42
C MET A 1 -26.13 3.77 1.03
N GLU A 2 -26.01 5.11 1.10
CA GLU A 2 -24.79 5.85 0.75
C GLU A 2 -23.55 5.44 1.58
N PHE A 3 -23.68 5.25 2.89
CA PHE A 3 -22.56 4.84 3.76
C PHE A 3 -21.95 3.48 3.38
N SER A 4 -22.78 2.50 3.00
CA SER A 4 -22.30 1.19 2.55
C SER A 4 -21.59 1.29 1.19
N PHE A 5 -22.08 2.15 0.30
CA PHE A 5 -21.42 2.40 -0.97
C PHE A 5 -20.04 3.06 -0.79
N GLN A 6 -19.93 4.06 0.09
CA GLN A 6 -18.65 4.71 0.42
C GLN A 6 -17.61 3.70 0.94
N ASN A 7 -18.02 2.81 1.84
CA ASN A 7 -17.14 1.76 2.37
C ASN A 7 -16.67 0.78 1.28
N LYS A 8 -17.56 0.35 0.38
CA LYS A 8 -17.19 -0.53 -0.75
C LYS A 8 -16.25 0.17 -1.74
N TRP A 9 -16.49 1.44 -2.01
CA TRP A 9 -15.62 2.25 -2.87
C TRP A 9 -14.23 2.41 -2.25
N LEU A 10 -14.16 2.69 -0.96
CA LEU A 10 -12.91 2.76 -0.21
C LEU A 10 -12.16 1.41 -0.23
N ALA A 11 -12.88 0.29 -0.05
CA ALA A 11 -12.33 -1.05 -0.13
C ALA A 11 -11.72 -1.34 -1.52
N PHE A 12 -12.41 -0.94 -2.59
CA PHE A 12 -11.90 -1.04 -3.95
C PHE A 12 -10.61 -0.21 -4.14
N LEU A 13 -10.59 1.02 -3.65
CA LEU A 13 -9.43 1.90 -3.75
C LEU A 13 -8.21 1.40 -2.93
N LEU A 14 -8.45 0.77 -1.77
CA LEU A 14 -7.40 0.10 -0.99
C LEU A 14 -6.82 -1.11 -1.74
N ALA A 15 -7.70 -1.92 -2.34
CA ALA A 15 -7.30 -3.10 -3.10
C ALA A 15 -6.52 -2.74 -4.36
N ILE A 16 -6.98 -1.74 -5.12
CA ILE A 16 -6.29 -1.31 -6.35
C ILE A 16 -4.93 -0.70 -6.04
N ASN A 17 -4.79 0.13 -5.01
CA ASN A 17 -3.48 0.67 -4.60
C ASN A 17 -2.51 -0.44 -4.17
N ALA A 18 -2.99 -1.44 -3.43
CA ALA A 18 -2.17 -2.59 -3.07
C ALA A 18 -1.74 -3.40 -4.30
N ALA A 19 -2.67 -3.64 -5.24
CA ALA A 19 -2.36 -4.37 -6.47
C ALA A 19 -1.34 -3.64 -7.35
N LEU A 20 -1.50 -2.31 -7.49
CA LEU A 20 -0.52 -1.47 -8.20
C LEU A 20 0.85 -1.57 -7.54
N LEU A 21 0.92 -1.47 -6.21
CA LEU A 21 2.19 -1.56 -5.49
C LEU A 21 2.85 -2.96 -5.63
N ILE A 22 2.06 -4.03 -5.54
CA ILE A 22 2.55 -5.41 -5.71
C ILE A 22 3.13 -5.61 -7.12
N SER A 23 2.60 -4.91 -8.11
CA SER A 23 3.11 -5.00 -9.49
C SER A 23 4.53 -4.41 -9.64
N LEU A 24 5.00 -3.63 -8.65
CA LEU A 24 6.31 -2.99 -8.62
C LEU A 24 7.39 -3.82 -7.92
N ILE A 25 7.19 -5.13 -7.75
CA ILE A 25 8.25 -6.00 -7.26
C ILE A 25 9.44 -5.92 -8.23
N PRO A 26 10.66 -5.61 -7.75
CA PRO A 26 11.84 -5.48 -8.60
C PRO A 26 12.14 -6.75 -9.40
N GLY A 27 12.66 -6.59 -10.62
CA GLY A 27 12.95 -7.70 -11.54
C GLY A 27 11.71 -8.27 -12.25
N GLY A 28 10.56 -7.61 -12.12
CA GLY A 28 9.33 -7.96 -12.83
C GLY A 28 9.24 -7.29 -14.21
N TYR A 29 8.10 -7.50 -14.89
CA TYR A 29 7.84 -6.88 -16.20
C TYR A 29 7.63 -5.35 -16.14
N ILE A 30 7.20 -4.82 -14.99
CA ILE A 30 6.93 -3.39 -14.80
C ILE A 30 8.16 -2.71 -14.19
N GLU A 31 8.59 -3.17 -13.02
CA GLU A 31 9.81 -2.70 -12.36
C GLU A 31 11.03 -3.52 -12.82
N ASN A 32 11.61 -3.12 -13.94
CA ASN A 32 12.79 -3.77 -14.54
C ASN A 32 14.06 -2.90 -14.48
N ARG A 33 14.06 -1.87 -13.62
CA ARG A 33 15.24 -1.07 -13.34
C ARG A 33 16.29 -1.91 -12.61
N ASP A 34 17.56 -1.59 -12.83
CA ASP A 34 18.66 -2.24 -12.13
C ASP A 34 18.85 -1.59 -10.75
N PHE A 35 18.77 -2.42 -9.70
CA PHE A 35 18.99 -2.04 -8.31
C PHE A 35 20.18 -2.78 -7.67
N SER A 36 20.94 -3.55 -8.44
CA SER A 36 22.06 -4.36 -7.95
C SER A 36 23.18 -3.53 -7.31
N HIS A 37 23.27 -2.24 -7.64
CA HIS A 37 24.20 -1.28 -7.06
C HIS A 37 23.80 -0.77 -5.66
N LEU A 38 22.54 -0.97 -5.24
CA LEU A 38 22.07 -0.52 -3.93
C LEU A 38 22.45 -1.52 -2.84
N SER A 39 22.79 -1.01 -1.66
CA SER A 39 23.08 -1.87 -0.51
C SER A 39 21.83 -2.67 -0.08
N ALA A 40 22.04 -3.93 0.31
CA ALA A 40 20.97 -4.79 0.78
C ALA A 40 20.15 -4.18 1.94
N LEU A 41 20.79 -3.42 2.84
CA LEU A 41 20.12 -2.76 3.96
C LEU A 41 19.08 -1.73 3.48
N ILE A 42 19.43 -0.91 2.48
CA ILE A 42 18.51 0.08 1.89
C ILE A 42 17.33 -0.64 1.22
N LEU A 43 17.61 -1.70 0.47
CA LEU A 43 16.58 -2.49 -0.20
C LEU A 43 15.63 -3.17 0.81
N VAL A 44 16.15 -3.74 1.90
CA VAL A 44 15.33 -4.32 2.97
C VAL A 44 14.46 -3.27 3.62
N ALA A 45 15.00 -2.10 3.94
CA ALA A 45 14.25 -1.02 4.57
C ALA A 45 13.12 -0.52 3.65
N PHE A 46 13.42 -0.30 2.37
CA PHE A 46 12.45 0.15 1.39
C PHE A 46 11.36 -0.89 1.12
N ASN A 47 11.75 -2.13 0.81
CA ASN A 47 10.79 -3.21 0.60
C ASN A 47 9.99 -3.52 1.85
N GLY A 48 10.57 -3.34 3.05
CA GLY A 48 9.86 -3.39 4.32
C GLY A 48 8.75 -2.35 4.41
N LEU A 49 9.04 -1.09 4.05
CA LEU A 49 8.04 -0.03 3.98
C LEU A 49 6.93 -0.35 2.97
N LEU A 50 7.29 -0.76 1.74
CA LEU A 50 6.31 -1.09 0.71
C LEU A 50 5.45 -2.30 1.10
N THR A 51 6.07 -3.33 1.69
CA THR A 51 5.35 -4.51 2.18
C THR A 51 4.38 -4.13 3.28
N ALA A 52 4.81 -3.32 4.25
CA ALA A 52 3.93 -2.84 5.32
C ALA A 52 2.75 -2.02 4.76
N LEU A 53 3.00 -1.15 3.78
CA LEU A 53 1.99 -0.34 3.12
C LEU A 53 0.96 -1.20 2.37
N GLY A 54 1.43 -2.12 1.52
CA GLY A 54 0.59 -3.02 0.74
C GLY A 54 -0.22 -3.97 1.62
N MET A 55 0.41 -4.61 2.60
CA MET A 55 -0.27 -5.50 3.54
C MET A 55 -1.30 -4.76 4.39
N SER A 56 -0.96 -3.59 4.92
CA SER A 56 -1.91 -2.78 5.70
C SER A 56 -3.12 -2.36 4.86
N SER A 57 -2.89 -2.03 3.58
CA SER A 57 -3.96 -1.72 2.62
C SER A 57 -4.88 -2.92 2.41
N LEU A 58 -4.32 -4.12 2.16
CA LEU A 58 -5.10 -5.36 2.00
C LEU A 58 -5.85 -5.75 3.28
N LEU A 59 -5.24 -5.56 4.45
CA LEU A 59 -5.88 -5.80 5.73
C LEU A 59 -7.04 -4.83 5.98
N ALA A 60 -6.94 -3.58 5.51
CA ALA A 60 -8.01 -2.59 5.65
C ALA A 60 -9.25 -2.90 4.77
N VAL A 61 -9.10 -3.66 3.67
CA VAL A 61 -10.21 -4.05 2.76
C VAL A 61 -11.35 -4.78 3.50
N PRO A 62 -11.14 -5.91 4.20
CA PRO A 62 -12.22 -6.60 4.90
C PRO A 62 -12.80 -5.76 6.04
N LEU A 63 -12.01 -4.87 6.66
CA LEU A 63 -12.55 -3.93 7.64
C LEU A 63 -13.50 -2.92 6.99
N ALA A 64 -13.14 -2.38 5.82
CA ALA A 64 -13.97 -1.48 5.05
C ALA A 64 -15.29 -2.16 4.65
N LEU A 65 -15.21 -3.38 4.12
CA LEU A 65 -16.41 -4.15 3.72
C LEU A 65 -17.35 -4.47 4.90
N LYS A 66 -16.80 -4.58 6.12
CA LYS A 66 -17.56 -4.76 7.36
C LYS A 66 -17.97 -3.44 8.03
N ASN A 67 -17.69 -2.30 7.39
CA ASN A 67 -18.02 -0.95 7.84
C ASN A 67 -17.42 -0.57 9.20
N TYR A 68 -16.20 -1.02 9.50
CA TYR A 68 -15.48 -0.59 10.72
C TYR A 68 -15.05 0.88 10.60
N GLN A 69 -15.27 1.67 11.65
CA GLN A 69 -15.01 3.11 11.62
C GLN A 69 -13.50 3.45 11.56
N VAL A 70 -12.64 2.59 12.13
CA VAL A 70 -11.17 2.74 12.11
C VAL A 70 -10.59 2.81 10.69
N VAL A 71 -11.34 2.31 9.70
CA VAL A 71 -10.90 2.28 8.30
C VAL A 71 -10.70 3.69 7.75
N ALA A 72 -11.55 4.66 8.10
CA ALA A 72 -11.42 6.01 7.56
C ALA A 72 -10.06 6.67 7.92
N PRO A 73 -9.65 6.75 9.21
CA PRO A 73 -8.34 7.31 9.54
C PRO A 73 -7.18 6.46 9.03
N VAL A 74 -7.29 5.12 9.03
CA VAL A 74 -6.24 4.23 8.49
C VAL A 74 -6.04 4.47 6.99
N SER A 75 -7.11 4.45 6.20
CA SER A 75 -7.06 4.70 4.75
C SER A 75 -6.50 6.07 4.41
N LYS A 76 -6.78 7.09 5.23
CA LYS A 76 -6.20 8.43 5.08
C LYS A 76 -4.67 8.41 5.19
N VAL A 77 -4.14 7.73 6.22
CA VAL A 77 -2.68 7.60 6.41
C VAL A 77 -2.06 6.79 5.27
N LEU A 78 -2.64 5.64 4.93
CA LEU A 78 -2.14 4.81 3.82
C LEU A 78 -2.11 5.58 2.51
N ALA A 79 -3.16 6.33 2.18
CA ALA A 79 -3.22 7.16 0.99
C ALA A 79 -2.11 8.20 0.92
N LEU A 80 -1.82 8.89 2.03
CA LEU A 80 -0.71 9.85 2.09
C LEU A 80 0.64 9.16 1.85
N VAL A 81 0.85 8.00 2.47
CA VAL A 81 2.10 7.25 2.27
C VAL A 81 2.23 6.77 0.82
N TYR A 82 1.16 6.27 0.19
CA TYR A 82 1.15 5.94 -1.25
C TYR A 82 1.52 7.13 -2.12
N ILE A 83 0.89 8.30 -1.90
CA ILE A 83 1.18 9.53 -2.65
C ILE A 83 2.65 9.89 -2.52
N ILE A 84 3.18 9.87 -1.30
CA ILE A 84 4.59 10.21 -1.03
C ILE A 84 5.52 9.22 -1.73
N VAL A 85 5.30 7.91 -1.58
CA VAL A 85 6.15 6.89 -2.19
C VAL A 85 6.19 7.03 -3.71
N TYR A 86 5.04 7.08 -4.37
CA TYR A 86 5.00 7.23 -5.82
C TYR A 86 5.54 8.58 -6.30
N ALA A 87 5.31 9.67 -5.56
CA ALA A 87 5.87 10.97 -5.92
C ALA A 87 7.41 11.00 -5.78
N LEU A 88 7.96 10.38 -4.74
CA LEU A 88 9.41 10.28 -4.56
C LEU A 88 10.07 9.44 -5.66
N ASP A 89 9.40 8.40 -6.14
CA ASP A 89 9.89 7.58 -7.25
C ASP A 89 9.83 8.33 -8.59
N LEU A 90 8.68 8.92 -8.93
CA LEU A 90 8.52 9.74 -10.14
C LEU A 90 9.49 10.94 -10.21
N LEU A 91 9.83 11.53 -9.06
CA LEU A 91 10.81 12.61 -8.97
C LEU A 91 12.27 12.12 -8.97
N ALA A 92 12.49 10.82 -9.11
CA ALA A 92 13.80 10.16 -9.02
C ALA A 92 14.56 10.51 -7.72
N ILE A 93 13.83 10.82 -6.65
CA ILE A 93 14.41 11.09 -5.33
C ILE A 93 14.77 9.76 -4.69
N PHE A 94 13.87 8.77 -4.78
CA PHE A 94 14.09 7.43 -4.24
C PHE A 94 13.09 6.41 -4.84
N PRO A 95 13.53 5.20 -5.25
CA PRO A 95 14.92 4.72 -5.26
C PRO A 95 15.76 5.39 -6.37
N LYS A 96 17.06 5.59 -6.11
CA LYS A 96 17.99 6.15 -7.11
C LYS A 96 18.67 5.02 -7.88
N THR A 97 18.44 5.00 -9.18
CA THR A 97 19.03 4.03 -10.11
C THR A 97 19.58 4.76 -11.34
N PRO A 98 20.70 4.27 -11.93
CA PRO A 98 21.21 4.80 -13.20
C PRO A 98 20.32 4.42 -14.40
N SER A 99 19.48 3.40 -14.25
CA SER A 99 18.54 2.98 -15.29
C SER A 99 17.38 3.96 -15.44
N VAL A 100 16.97 4.22 -16.68
CA VAL A 100 15.84 5.11 -16.98
C VAL A 100 14.53 4.43 -16.57
N MET A 101 13.61 5.21 -15.99
CA MET A 101 12.28 4.73 -15.64
C MET A 101 11.51 4.24 -16.88
N PRO A 102 11.07 2.97 -16.92
CA PRO A 102 10.24 2.46 -18.00
C PRO A 102 8.90 3.19 -18.10
N VAL A 103 8.38 3.35 -19.32
CA VAL A 103 7.07 4.01 -19.53
C VAL A 103 5.95 3.29 -18.79
N LEU A 104 5.96 1.96 -18.75
CA LEU A 104 4.96 1.18 -18.04
C LEU A 104 5.00 1.42 -16.52
N LEU A 105 6.20 1.50 -15.95
CA LEU A 105 6.40 1.84 -14.54
C LEU A 105 5.87 3.25 -14.24
N MET A 106 6.25 4.24 -15.04
CA MET A 106 5.78 5.61 -14.90
C MET A 106 4.24 5.69 -14.97
N LEU A 107 3.59 4.93 -15.86
CA LEU A 107 2.13 4.87 -15.94
C LEU A 107 1.51 4.26 -14.68
N VAL A 108 2.06 3.15 -14.18
CA VAL A 108 1.58 2.50 -12.95
C VAL A 108 1.71 3.45 -11.76
N GLU A 109 2.81 4.17 -11.62
CA GLU A 109 3.02 5.14 -10.55
C GLU A 109 2.08 6.36 -10.67
N CYS A 110 1.88 6.90 -11.87
CA CYS A 110 0.90 7.97 -12.11
C CYS A 110 -0.53 7.54 -11.74
N ILE A 111 -0.93 6.33 -12.17
CA ILE A 111 -2.22 5.75 -11.79
C ILE A 111 -2.28 5.52 -10.27
N GLY A 112 -1.17 5.08 -9.67
CA GLY A 112 -0.98 4.95 -8.23
C GLY A 112 -1.26 6.25 -7.49
N ILE A 113 -0.67 7.37 -7.90
CA ILE A 113 -0.93 8.69 -7.31
C ILE A 113 -2.40 9.07 -7.46
N VAL A 114 -2.98 8.96 -8.67
CA VAL A 114 -4.37 9.33 -8.90
C VAL A 114 -5.31 8.52 -8.01
N THR A 115 -5.13 7.19 -7.97
CA THR A 115 -5.95 6.30 -7.12
C THR A 115 -5.73 6.54 -5.64
N ALA A 116 -4.52 6.90 -5.20
CA ALA A 116 -4.24 7.28 -3.82
C ALA A 116 -4.88 8.62 -3.43
N ILE A 117 -4.91 9.61 -4.32
CA ILE A 117 -5.65 10.87 -4.10
C ILE A 117 -7.15 10.60 -3.97
N LEU A 118 -7.70 9.74 -4.83
CA LEU A 118 -9.10 9.32 -4.72
C LEU A 118 -9.37 8.59 -3.40
N LEU A 119 -8.44 7.74 -2.94
CA LEU A 119 -8.53 7.06 -1.65
C LEU A 119 -8.52 8.07 -0.49
N TYR A 120 -7.65 9.06 -0.54
CA TYR A 120 -7.58 10.11 0.47
C TYR A 120 -8.88 10.92 0.55
N ALA A 121 -9.41 11.34 -0.61
CA ALA A 121 -10.66 12.08 -0.69
C ALA A 121 -11.86 11.24 -0.19
N ALA A 122 -11.92 9.97 -0.57
CA ALA A 122 -12.94 9.03 -0.09
C ALA A 122 -12.84 8.81 1.44
N ALA A 123 -11.63 8.71 1.99
CA ALA A 123 -11.41 8.57 3.43
C ALA A 123 -11.90 9.80 4.21
N ILE A 124 -11.63 11.01 3.71
CA ILE A 124 -12.14 12.27 4.32
C ILE A 124 -13.67 12.32 4.24
N ARG A 125 -14.25 11.94 3.09
CA ARG A 125 -15.70 11.89 2.94
C ARG A 125 -16.31 10.92 3.95
N LEU A 126 -15.77 9.71 4.07
CA LEU A 126 -16.25 8.71 5.02
C LEU A 126 -16.12 9.17 6.48
N ALA A 127 -14.99 9.78 6.87
CA ALA A 127 -14.80 10.30 8.23
C ALA A 127 -15.90 11.28 8.63
N ARG A 128 -16.25 12.23 7.75
CA ARG A 128 -17.35 13.18 7.99
C ARG A 128 -18.69 12.49 8.17
N TRP A 129 -18.97 11.42 7.44
CA TRP A 129 -20.21 10.66 7.59
C TRP A 129 -20.25 9.90 8.92
N VAL A 130 -19.12 9.38 9.39
CA VAL A 130 -19.04 8.71 10.69
C VAL A 130 -19.34 9.68 11.82
N ASP A 131 -18.74 10.88 11.78
CA ASP A 131 -18.96 11.92 12.81
C ASP A 131 -20.43 12.35 12.89
N LEU A 132 -21.13 12.42 11.75
CA LEU A 132 -22.54 12.81 11.68
C LEU A 132 -23.52 11.72 12.12
N ALA A 133 -23.12 10.45 12.11
CA ALA A 133 -24.07 9.35 12.16
C ALA A 133 -24.44 8.87 13.58
N GLU A 134 -23.87 9.41 14.66
CA GLU A 134 -24.05 8.95 16.07
C GLU A 134 -24.13 7.41 16.22
N GLN A 135 -23.40 6.66 15.39
CA GLN A 135 -23.50 5.20 15.40
C GLN A 135 -22.66 4.64 16.56
N THR A 136 -23.22 3.68 17.28
CA THR A 136 -22.47 2.85 18.23
C THR A 136 -21.25 2.26 17.51
N PRO A 137 -20.03 2.49 17.98
CA PRO A 137 -18.83 2.13 17.25
C PRO A 137 -18.75 0.60 17.13
N ASN A 138 -18.84 0.09 15.90
CA ASN A 138 -18.29 -1.23 15.63
C ASN A 138 -16.78 -1.06 15.63
N ASP A 139 -16.18 -1.22 16.81
CA ASP A 139 -14.77 -0.97 17.01
C ASP A 139 -13.96 -2.24 16.77
N PHE A 140 -12.97 -2.15 15.89
CA PHE A 140 -12.03 -3.24 15.67
C PHE A 140 -10.86 -3.06 16.64
N SER A 141 -10.68 -4.03 17.54
CA SER A 141 -9.50 -4.07 18.38
C SER A 141 -8.47 -5.03 17.80
N PHE A 142 -7.29 -4.50 17.44
CA PHE A 142 -6.14 -5.30 17.05
C PHE A 142 -5.73 -6.33 18.13
N LYS A 143 -6.11 -6.09 19.40
CA LYS A 143 -5.91 -7.04 20.50
C LYS A 143 -6.68 -8.36 20.33
N LYS A 144 -7.68 -8.40 19.43
CA LYS A 144 -8.45 -9.62 19.11
C LYS A 144 -7.77 -10.50 18.06
N LEU A 145 -6.65 -10.07 17.47
CA LEU A 145 -5.89 -10.93 16.55
C LEU A 145 -5.27 -12.10 17.32
N SER A 146 -5.49 -13.33 16.84
CA SER A 146 -4.88 -14.50 17.45
C SER A 146 -3.35 -14.48 17.24
N PRO A 147 -2.56 -15.03 18.18
CA PRO A 147 -1.11 -15.13 18.01
C PRO A 147 -0.70 -15.84 16.71
N LEU A 148 -1.49 -16.84 16.28
CA LEU A 148 -1.29 -17.53 15.00
C LEU A 148 -1.46 -16.58 13.80
N CYS A 149 -2.48 -15.73 13.82
CA CYS A 149 -2.69 -14.74 12.75
C CYS A 149 -1.52 -13.76 12.67
N ILE A 150 -1.04 -13.27 13.82
CA ILE A 150 0.13 -12.38 13.90
C ILE A 150 1.38 -13.08 13.36
N LEU A 151 1.60 -14.34 13.74
CA LEU A 151 2.72 -15.15 13.25
C LEU A 151 2.66 -15.33 11.74
N VAL A 152 1.49 -15.65 11.18
CA VAL A 152 1.31 -15.80 9.73
C VAL A 152 1.58 -14.49 9.00
N LEU A 153 1.05 -13.36 9.49
CA LEU A 153 1.32 -12.05 8.90
C LEU A 153 2.81 -11.69 8.95
N ALA A 154 3.48 -11.98 10.07
CA ALA A 154 4.92 -11.77 10.21
C ALA A 154 5.71 -12.63 9.21
N LEU A 155 5.39 -13.92 9.08
CA LEU A 155 6.06 -14.82 8.14
C LEU A 155 5.85 -14.39 6.68
N VAL A 156 4.61 -14.06 6.30
CA VAL A 156 4.29 -13.59 4.95
C VAL A 156 5.00 -12.27 4.66
N GLY A 157 4.95 -11.30 5.58
CA GLY A 157 5.63 -10.01 5.41
C GLY A 157 7.14 -10.17 5.26
N ASN A 158 7.79 -10.94 6.13
CA ASN A 158 9.22 -11.23 6.01
C ASN A 158 9.55 -11.96 4.69
N GLY A 159 8.71 -12.91 4.27
CA GLY A 159 8.88 -13.61 3.00
C GLY A 159 8.85 -12.66 1.80
N ILE A 160 7.89 -11.71 1.77
CA ILE A 160 7.80 -10.69 0.71
C ILE A 160 9.03 -9.80 0.71
N VAL A 161 9.49 -9.33 1.87
CA VAL A 161 10.69 -8.48 1.98
C VAL A 161 11.93 -9.22 1.49
N ILE A 162 12.16 -10.46 1.96
CA ILE A 162 13.31 -11.26 1.54
C ILE A 162 13.28 -11.50 0.03
N PHE A 163 12.12 -11.89 -0.52
CA PHE A 163 11.95 -12.17 -1.94
C PHE A 163 12.19 -10.92 -2.80
N SER A 164 11.54 -9.80 -2.48
CA SER A 164 11.68 -8.55 -3.23
C SER A 164 13.10 -7.97 -3.15
N THR A 165 13.76 -8.08 -2.00
CA THR A 165 15.17 -7.67 -1.85
C THR A 165 16.10 -8.57 -2.66
N TYR A 166 15.90 -9.89 -2.61
CA TYR A 166 16.68 -10.81 -3.43
C TYR A 166 16.49 -10.54 -4.93
N SER A 167 15.26 -10.30 -5.36
CA SER A 167 14.94 -9.97 -6.75
C SER A 167 15.61 -8.66 -7.18
N ALA A 168 15.59 -7.63 -6.33
CA ALA A 168 16.25 -6.36 -6.59
C ALA A 168 17.78 -6.50 -6.74
N LEU A 169 18.43 -7.27 -5.86
CA LEU A 169 19.87 -7.51 -5.93
C LEU A 169 20.32 -8.24 -7.20
N ASN A 170 19.44 -9.04 -7.80
CA ASN A 170 19.73 -9.81 -9.02
C ASN A 170 19.10 -9.20 -10.29
N SER A 171 18.52 -8.00 -10.21
CA SER A 171 17.81 -7.35 -11.33
C SER A 171 18.71 -6.89 -12.48
N GLY A 172 20.02 -6.74 -12.24
CA GLY A 172 21.02 -6.32 -13.24
C GLY A 172 21.70 -7.45 -14.01
N GLN A 173 21.20 -8.70 -13.92
CA GLN A 173 21.74 -9.87 -14.63
C GLN A 173 21.05 -10.12 -15.97
#